data_AF-A0A8C5R6D0-F1
#
_entry.id   AF-A0A8C5R6D0-F1
#
_cell.length_a   1.000
_cell.length_b   1.000
_cell.length_c   1.000
_cell.angle_alpha   90.00
_cell.angle_beta   90.00
_cell.angle_gamma   90.00
#
_symmetry.space_group_name_H-M   'P 1'
#
loop_
_entity.id
_entity.type
_entity.pdbx_description
1 polymer ?
#
loop_
_entity_poly.entity_id
_entity_poly.type
_entity_poly.pdbx_seq_one_letter_code
_entity_poly.pdbx_strand_id
1 'polypeptide(L)'
;MNCEHFVTKLKYGKPMSDQVKSVVNSALIAAQILQFIGKHPKPGDLIEFQRVGYQHWAIYMGDGDVVHLTDQDGKSSISSVMNSSAVVRKDPLEKVAEKDNYRVNNKYDEKRKPLPTEKVLRAALEKVGKRMKYNITTENCEHFVTQLRNGRSFSDQVKNVMTHVTAVATVLLSAFAVFMFIKPITYISLPAIAWRRLLK
;
A
#
# COMPACT_ATOMS: atom_id res chain seq x y z
N MET A 1 29.02 17.35 52.34
CA MET A 1 28.77 15.97 51.83
C MET A 1 27.92 15.26 52.88
N ASN A 2 26.69 14.84 52.55
CA ASN A 2 25.74 14.28 53.52
C ASN A 2 26.10 12.81 53.87
N CYS A 3 26.00 12.41 55.15
CA CYS A 3 26.38 11.08 55.65
C CYS A 3 25.66 9.93 54.93
N GLU A 4 24.39 10.14 54.58
CA GLU A 4 23.58 9.25 53.74
C GLU A 4 24.30 8.85 52.45
N HIS A 5 24.85 9.83 51.74
CA HIS A 5 25.49 9.65 50.43
C HIS A 5 26.79 8.83 50.51
N PHE A 6 27.51 8.93 51.64
CA PHE A 6 28.74 8.17 51.87
C PHE A 6 28.45 6.69 52.14
N VAL A 7 27.42 6.41 52.95
CA VAL A 7 26.98 5.04 53.28
C VAL A 7 26.45 4.30 52.05
N THR A 8 25.64 4.97 51.20
CA THR A 8 25.14 4.33 49.96
C THR A 8 26.27 3.99 49.00
N LYS A 9 27.28 4.86 48.89
CA LYS A 9 28.45 4.66 48.02
C LYS A 9 29.32 3.49 48.49
N LEU A 10 29.51 3.32 49.80
CA LEU A 10 30.24 2.18 50.36
C LEU A 10 29.49 0.85 50.17
N LYS A 11 28.16 0.85 50.27
CA LYS A 11 27.35 -0.38 50.22
C LYS A 11 27.02 -0.85 48.79
N TYR A 12 26.89 0.07 47.84
CA TYR A 12 26.44 -0.23 46.47
C TYR A 12 27.38 0.27 45.36
N GLY A 13 28.56 0.79 45.74
CA GLY A 13 29.63 1.22 44.83
C GLY A 13 29.43 2.59 44.20
N LYS A 14 28.28 2.83 43.56
CA LYS A 14 27.90 4.12 42.96
C LYS A 14 26.68 4.74 43.65
N PRO A 15 26.58 6.09 43.70
CA PRO A 15 25.39 6.76 44.23
C PRO A 15 24.15 6.36 43.43
N MET A 16 23.01 6.19 44.10
CA MET A 16 21.74 5.79 43.46
C MET A 16 21.36 6.70 42.28
N SER A 17 21.63 8.01 42.39
CA SER A 17 21.41 8.98 41.30
C SER A 17 22.17 8.66 40.03
N ASP A 18 23.39 8.14 40.14
CA ASP A 18 24.24 7.83 38.99
C ASP A 18 23.85 6.49 38.37
N GLN A 19 23.38 5.56 39.19
CA GLN A 19 22.77 4.30 38.72
C GLN A 19 21.47 4.58 37.94
N VAL A 20 20.59 5.43 38.48
CA VAL A 20 19.35 5.84 37.79
C VAL A 20 19.66 6.54 36.47
N LYS A 21 20.60 7.49 36.43
CA LYS A 21 21.03 8.15 35.18
C LYS A 21 21.58 7.15 34.15
N SER A 22 22.35 6.17 34.60
CA SER A 22 22.90 5.12 33.73
C SER A 22 21.81 4.25 33.10
N VAL A 23 20.80 3.86 33.89
CA VAL A 23 19.66 3.07 33.41
C VAL A 23 18.83 3.88 32.41
N VAL A 24 18.54 5.15 32.73
CA VAL A 24 17.79 6.05 31.84
C VAL A 24 18.54 6.27 30.51
N ASN A 25 19.85 6.52 30.53
CA ASN A 25 20.64 6.65 29.31
C ASN A 25 20.64 5.36 28.48
N SER A 26 20.74 4.20 29.12
CA SER A 26 20.69 2.90 28.42
C SER A 26 19.33 2.66 27.78
N ALA A 27 18.24 3.01 28.48
CA ALA A 27 16.88 2.92 27.95
C ALA A 27 16.65 3.91 26.80
N LEU A 28 17.20 5.12 26.89
CA LEU A 28 17.14 6.12 25.83
C LEU A 28 17.86 5.64 24.57
N ILE A 29 19.08 5.10 24.71
CA ILE A 29 19.83 4.49 23.62
C ILE A 29 19.06 3.32 23.01
N ALA A 30 18.48 2.45 23.84
CA ALA A 30 17.67 1.33 23.35
C ALA A 30 16.42 1.81 22.60
N ALA A 31 15.71 2.83 23.10
CA ALA A 31 14.58 3.42 22.41
C ALA A 31 14.97 4.04 21.07
N GLN A 32 16.13 4.71 21.01
CA GLN A 32 16.66 5.32 19.79
C GLN A 32 17.10 4.26 18.78
N ILE A 33 17.74 3.17 19.23
CA ILE A 33 18.08 2.01 18.41
C ILE A 33 16.81 1.33 17.89
N LEU A 34 15.80 1.13 18.74
CA LEU A 34 14.52 0.52 18.34
C LEU A 34 13.77 1.40 17.32
N GLN A 35 13.81 2.73 17.49
CA GLN A 35 13.24 3.69 16.55
C GLN A 35 14.01 3.68 15.22
N PHE A 36 15.34 3.48 15.26
CA PHE A 36 16.18 3.35 14.08
C PHE A 36 15.93 2.02 13.36
N ILE A 37 15.84 0.90 14.09
CA ILE A 37 15.46 -0.42 13.56
C ILE A 37 14.05 -0.38 12.96
N GLY A 38 13.13 0.39 13.52
CA GLY A 38 11.78 0.59 12.97
C GLY A 38 11.73 1.31 11.62
N LYS A 39 12.84 1.96 11.20
CA LYS A 39 12.96 2.58 9.87
C LYS A 39 13.60 1.65 8.83
N HIS A 40 14.36 0.65 9.26
CA HIS A 40 15.05 -0.23 8.33
C HIS A 40 14.18 -1.44 7.93
N PRO A 41 14.06 -1.72 6.63
CA PRO A 41 13.32 -2.88 6.18
C PRO A 41 13.98 -4.19 6.65
N LYS A 42 13.16 -5.16 7.02
CA LYS A 42 13.59 -6.51 7.40
C LYS A 42 13.35 -7.47 6.23
N PRO A 43 14.18 -8.51 6.06
CA PRO A 43 13.96 -9.49 4.99
C PRO A 43 12.53 -10.03 4.99
N GLY A 44 11.90 -10.01 3.82
CA GLY A 44 10.50 -10.37 3.60
C GLY A 44 9.52 -9.20 3.64
N ASP A 45 9.91 -8.03 4.16
CA ASP A 45 9.05 -6.83 4.20
C ASP A 45 8.64 -6.37 2.81
N LEU A 46 7.40 -5.89 2.70
CA LEU A 46 6.90 -5.24 1.49
C LEU A 46 7.37 -3.79 1.48
N ILE A 47 7.99 -3.39 0.37
CA ILE A 47 8.42 -2.02 0.12
C ILE A 47 7.48 -1.38 -0.89
N GLU A 48 6.88 -0.27 -0.51
CA GLU A 48 6.06 0.56 -1.38
C GLU A 48 6.84 1.81 -1.78
N PHE A 49 7.03 2.00 -3.10
CA PHE A 49 7.63 3.20 -3.67
C PHE A 49 6.53 4.16 -4.10
N GLN A 50 6.65 5.42 -3.67
CA GLN A 50 5.67 6.48 -3.91
C GLN A 50 5.98 7.20 -5.24
N ARG A 51 5.73 6.52 -6.37
CA ARG A 51 5.92 7.11 -7.70
C ARG A 51 4.78 8.08 -8.03
N VAL A 52 5.05 9.09 -8.84
CA VAL A 52 4.00 10.02 -9.30
C VAL A 52 3.06 9.30 -10.27
N GLY A 53 1.80 9.12 -9.87
CA GLY A 53 0.74 8.56 -10.70
C GLY A 53 0.53 7.03 -10.62
N TYR A 54 1.37 6.29 -9.89
CA TYR A 54 1.17 4.87 -9.59
C TYR A 54 2.02 4.43 -8.39
N GLN A 55 1.72 3.29 -7.77
CA GLN A 55 2.53 2.75 -6.68
C GLN A 55 3.30 1.53 -7.18
N HIS A 56 4.60 1.50 -6.91
CA HIS A 56 5.44 0.36 -7.24
C HIS A 56 5.73 -0.45 -5.98
N TRP A 57 5.84 -1.77 -6.13
CA TRP A 57 5.98 -2.68 -4.99
C TRP A 57 7.15 -3.65 -5.17
N ALA A 58 7.82 -3.96 -4.06
CA ALA A 58 8.89 -4.95 -4.01
C ALA A 58 8.87 -5.74 -2.69
N ILE A 59 9.59 -6.86 -2.66
CA ILE A 59 9.96 -7.57 -1.43
C ILE A 59 11.41 -7.27 -1.09
N TYR A 60 11.68 -6.84 0.13
CA TYR A 60 13.04 -6.67 0.63
C TYR A 60 13.70 -8.01 0.92
N MET A 61 14.90 -8.19 0.38
CA MET A 61 15.61 -9.47 0.44
C MET A 61 16.62 -9.55 1.60
N GLY A 62 16.93 -8.42 2.22
CA GLY A 62 18.13 -8.25 3.04
C GLY A 62 19.24 -7.56 2.27
N ASP A 63 20.25 -7.09 3.00
CA ASP A 63 21.50 -6.53 2.45
C ASP A 63 21.32 -5.40 1.41
N GLY A 64 20.25 -4.61 1.54
CA GLY A 64 19.98 -3.50 0.63
C GLY A 64 19.35 -3.90 -0.71
N ASP A 65 18.98 -5.16 -0.90
CA ASP A 65 18.39 -5.66 -2.15
C ASP A 65 16.87 -5.83 -2.08
N VAL A 66 16.20 -5.68 -3.22
CA VAL A 66 14.77 -5.96 -3.40
C VAL A 66 14.50 -6.85 -4.62
N VAL A 67 13.42 -7.62 -4.55
CA VAL A 67 12.83 -8.31 -5.71
C VAL A 67 11.53 -7.62 -6.11
N HIS A 68 11.42 -7.25 -7.39
CA HIS A 68 10.25 -6.55 -7.92
C HIS A 68 9.94 -6.95 -9.36
N LEU A 69 8.72 -6.65 -9.81
CA LEU A 69 8.35 -6.67 -11.22
C LEU A 69 8.77 -5.35 -11.88
N THR A 70 9.30 -5.41 -13.09
CA THR A 70 9.68 -4.23 -13.86
C THR A 70 9.72 -4.54 -15.35
N ASP A 71 9.95 -3.54 -16.19
CA ASP A 71 10.11 -3.76 -17.62
C ASP A 71 11.47 -4.39 -17.94
N GLN A 72 11.72 -4.63 -19.24
CA GLN A 72 12.96 -5.27 -19.68
C GLN A 72 14.21 -4.40 -19.39
N ASP A 73 14.05 -3.08 -19.30
CA ASP A 73 15.13 -2.14 -19.05
C ASP A 73 15.35 -1.87 -17.55
N GLY A 74 14.52 -2.45 -16.68
CA GLY A 74 14.54 -2.18 -15.23
C GLY A 74 13.95 -0.83 -14.87
N LYS A 75 13.19 -0.20 -15.78
CA LYS A 75 12.47 1.04 -15.54
C LYS A 75 11.05 0.71 -15.10
N SER A 76 10.66 1.23 -13.95
CA SER A 76 9.24 1.30 -13.59
C SER A 76 8.76 2.66 -14.09
N SER A 77 8.18 2.71 -15.29
CA SER A 77 7.68 3.96 -15.88
C SER A 77 6.32 3.76 -16.54
N ILE A 78 5.53 4.84 -16.58
CA ILE A 78 4.20 4.87 -17.18
C ILE A 78 4.25 4.58 -18.70
N SER A 79 5.40 4.82 -19.35
CA SER A 79 5.65 4.45 -20.75
C SER A 79 5.83 2.94 -20.97
N SER A 80 6.25 2.21 -19.94
CA SER A 80 6.45 0.76 -19.99
C SER A 80 5.13 -0.03 -19.99
N VAL A 81 4.01 0.65 -19.69
CA VAL A 81 2.63 0.13 -19.71
C VAL A 81 2.20 -0.38 -21.10
N MET A 82 2.84 0.10 -22.18
CA MET A 82 2.53 -0.35 -23.55
C MET A 82 3.18 -1.68 -23.95
N ASN A 83 4.26 -2.11 -23.28
CA ASN A 83 4.93 -3.37 -23.60
C ASN A 83 4.44 -4.46 -22.63
N SER A 84 3.73 -5.46 -23.16
CA SER A 84 2.95 -6.47 -22.42
C SER A 84 3.78 -7.52 -21.64
N SER A 85 5.05 -7.25 -21.35
CA SER A 85 5.96 -8.19 -20.70
C SER A 85 6.72 -7.55 -19.54
N ALA A 86 6.46 -8.05 -18.33
CA ALA A 86 7.23 -7.71 -17.14
C ALA A 86 8.29 -8.79 -16.86
N VAL A 87 9.40 -8.40 -16.25
CA VAL A 87 10.47 -9.30 -15.77
C VAL A 87 10.59 -9.12 -14.27
N VAL A 88 10.73 -10.23 -13.55
CA VAL A 88 11.08 -10.18 -12.13
C VAL A 88 12.58 -9.97 -12.01
N ARG A 89 12.98 -8.89 -11.34
CA ARG A 89 14.39 -8.55 -11.13
C ARG A 89 14.73 -8.47 -9.65
N LYS A 90 16.00 -8.76 -9.35
CA LYS A 90 16.63 -8.45 -8.07
C LYS A 90 17.56 -7.26 -8.32
N ASP A 91 17.30 -6.13 -7.69
CA ASP A 91 18.08 -4.90 -7.85
C ASP A 91 18.27 -4.23 -6.48
N PRO A 92 19.31 -3.39 -6.30
CA PRO A 92 19.50 -2.63 -5.06
C PRO A 92 18.30 -1.72 -4.78
N LEU A 93 17.84 -1.70 -3.54
CA LEU A 93 16.71 -0.88 -3.06
C LEU A 93 16.85 0.58 -3.46
N GLU A 94 18.04 1.16 -3.24
CA GLU A 94 18.32 2.57 -3.56
C GLU A 94 18.28 2.84 -5.07
N LYS A 95 18.68 1.86 -5.90
CA LYS A 95 18.57 1.96 -7.36
C LYS A 95 17.12 1.88 -7.81
N VAL A 96 16.28 1.09 -7.14
CA VAL A 96 14.84 0.99 -7.45
C VAL A 96 14.07 2.20 -6.90
N ALA A 97 14.55 2.85 -5.84
CA ALA A 97 13.99 4.08 -5.33
C ALA A 97 14.32 5.28 -6.23
N GLU A 98 15.57 5.37 -6.71
CA GLU A 98 16.11 6.51 -7.46
C GLU A 98 15.91 7.84 -6.72
N LYS A 99 14.83 8.57 -7.03
CA LYS A 99 14.47 9.86 -6.42
C LYS A 99 13.16 9.78 -5.62
N ASP A 100 12.49 8.64 -5.65
CA ASP A 100 11.20 8.45 -5.03
C ASP A 100 11.34 7.95 -3.61
N ASN A 101 10.46 8.46 -2.73
CA ASN A 101 10.37 7.96 -1.37
C ASN A 101 9.82 6.54 -1.36
N TYR A 102 10.29 5.73 -0.41
CA TYR A 102 9.75 4.41 -0.14
C TYR A 102 9.44 4.22 1.34
N ARG A 103 8.57 3.25 1.63
CA ARG A 103 8.25 2.85 3.00
C ARG A 103 8.06 1.35 3.10
N VAL A 104 8.32 0.80 4.29
CA VAL A 104 7.83 -0.54 4.66
C VAL A 104 6.32 -0.47 4.81
N ASN A 105 5.60 -1.31 4.07
CA ASN A 105 4.14 -1.37 4.12
C ASN A 105 3.64 -2.82 4.03
N ASN A 106 3.69 -3.53 5.17
CA ASN A 106 3.12 -4.87 5.33
C ASN A 106 1.59 -4.81 5.47
N LYS A 107 0.91 -4.21 4.49
CA LYS A 107 -0.49 -3.77 4.47
C LYS A 107 -1.53 -4.80 4.96
N TYR A 108 -1.24 -6.10 4.83
CA TYR A 108 -2.19 -7.17 5.10
C TYR A 108 -1.87 -8.01 6.33
N ASP A 109 -0.78 -7.73 7.05
CA ASP A 109 -0.32 -8.55 8.18
C ASP A 109 -1.32 -8.62 9.33
N GLU A 110 -2.05 -7.53 9.60
CA GLU A 110 -3.10 -7.49 10.62
C GLU A 110 -4.25 -8.47 10.33
N LYS A 111 -4.51 -8.73 9.04
CA LYS A 111 -5.63 -9.55 8.57
C LYS A 111 -5.20 -10.96 8.19
N ARG A 112 -3.92 -11.15 7.86
CA ARG A 112 -3.39 -12.41 7.31
C ARG A 112 -1.97 -12.63 7.78
N LYS A 113 -1.75 -13.81 8.38
CA LYS A 113 -0.42 -14.23 8.79
C LYS A 113 0.50 -14.33 7.55
N PRO A 114 1.68 -13.68 7.56
CA PRO A 114 2.68 -13.86 6.51
C PRO A 114 3.26 -15.28 6.56
N LEU A 115 3.74 -15.75 5.41
CA LEU A 115 4.53 -16.98 5.33
C LEU A 115 5.86 -16.80 6.09
N PRO A 116 6.49 -17.90 6.54
CA PRO A 116 7.84 -17.84 7.09
C PRO A 116 8.79 -17.11 6.14
N THR A 117 9.59 -16.17 6.67
CA THR A 117 10.49 -15.32 5.88
C THR A 117 11.33 -16.10 4.87
N GLU A 118 11.91 -17.23 5.29
CA GLU A 118 12.70 -18.08 4.40
C GLU A 118 11.91 -18.56 3.16
N LYS A 119 10.64 -18.92 3.32
CA LYS A 119 9.77 -19.32 2.20
C LYS A 119 9.49 -18.15 1.27
N VAL A 120 9.26 -16.95 1.82
CA VAL A 120 9.04 -15.73 1.04
C VAL A 120 10.28 -15.42 0.19
N LEU A 121 11.46 -15.40 0.82
CA LEU A 121 12.72 -15.08 0.14
C LEU A 121 13.06 -16.12 -0.92
N ARG A 122 12.92 -17.41 -0.61
CA ARG A 122 13.16 -18.51 -1.57
C ARG A 122 12.23 -18.38 -2.78
N ALA A 123 10.92 -18.19 -2.55
CA ALA A 123 9.96 -18.02 -3.62
C ALA A 123 10.25 -16.77 -4.47
N ALA A 124 10.67 -15.66 -3.85
CA ALA A 124 11.05 -14.45 -4.57
C ALA A 124 12.25 -14.70 -5.49
N LEU A 125 13.30 -15.36 -4.98
CA LEU A 125 14.49 -15.71 -5.77
C LEU A 125 14.16 -16.66 -6.92
N GLU A 126 13.32 -17.67 -6.70
CA GLU A 126 12.87 -18.60 -7.74
C GLU A 126 12.11 -17.90 -8.88
N LYS A 127 11.58 -16.69 -8.64
CA LYS A 127 10.88 -15.91 -9.66
C LYS A 127 11.81 -14.99 -10.45
N VAL A 128 13.00 -14.67 -9.94
CA VAL A 128 13.96 -13.77 -10.62
C VAL A 128 14.28 -14.28 -12.03
N GLY A 129 14.29 -13.37 -13.00
CA GLY A 129 14.52 -13.66 -14.42
C GLY A 129 13.31 -14.18 -15.17
N LYS A 130 12.20 -14.55 -14.49
CA LYS A 130 10.99 -15.00 -15.17
C LYS A 130 10.27 -13.82 -15.81
N ARG A 131 9.87 -14.03 -17.07
CA ARG A 131 8.97 -13.15 -17.81
C ARG A 131 7.53 -13.47 -17.43
N MET A 132 6.76 -12.43 -17.13
CA MET A 132 5.36 -12.52 -16.75
C MET A 132 4.56 -11.74 -17.80
N LYS A 133 3.52 -12.37 -18.37
CA LYS A 133 2.58 -11.72 -19.30
C LYS A 133 1.69 -10.77 -18.50
N TYR A 134 2.22 -9.63 -18.07
CA TYR A 134 1.58 -8.81 -17.06
C TYR A 134 1.94 -7.34 -17.29
N ASN A 135 0.95 -6.46 -17.21
CA ASN A 135 1.14 -5.01 -17.33
C ASN A 135 1.81 -4.47 -16.03
N ILE A 136 2.67 -3.46 -16.10
CA ILE A 136 3.41 -2.96 -14.91
C ILE A 136 2.56 -1.90 -14.19
N THR A 137 1.30 -2.22 -13.91
CA THR A 137 0.40 -1.37 -13.13
C THR A 137 0.56 -1.67 -11.63
N THR A 138 0.11 -0.73 -10.78
CA THR A 138 0.10 -0.89 -9.31
C THR A 138 -0.45 -2.24 -8.87
N GLU A 139 -1.56 -2.67 -9.49
CA GLU A 139 -2.28 -3.90 -9.15
C GLU A 139 -1.38 -5.13 -9.27
N ASN A 140 -0.58 -5.13 -10.32
CA ASN A 140 0.20 -6.28 -10.74
C ASN A 140 1.45 -6.46 -9.87
N CYS A 141 2.09 -5.35 -9.51
CA CYS A 141 3.17 -5.35 -8.53
C CYS A 141 2.67 -5.70 -7.12
N GLU A 142 1.52 -5.17 -6.70
CA GLU A 142 0.90 -5.49 -5.39
C GLU A 142 0.51 -6.97 -5.31
N HIS A 143 -0.13 -7.51 -6.36
CA HIS A 143 -0.51 -8.92 -6.45
C HIS A 143 0.69 -9.85 -6.37
N PHE A 144 1.79 -9.49 -7.03
CA PHE A 144 3.02 -10.27 -7.02
C PHE A 144 3.62 -10.36 -5.62
N VAL A 145 3.82 -9.22 -4.95
CA VAL A 145 4.46 -9.21 -3.63
C VAL A 145 3.57 -9.83 -2.55
N THR A 146 2.25 -9.67 -2.63
CA THR A 146 1.30 -10.32 -1.72
C THR A 146 1.23 -11.83 -1.95
N GLN A 147 1.33 -12.29 -3.20
CA GLN A 147 1.45 -13.73 -3.50
C GLN A 147 2.66 -14.33 -2.82
N LEU A 148 3.81 -13.65 -2.87
CA LEU A 148 5.05 -14.12 -2.26
C LEU A 148 4.96 -14.10 -0.73
N ARG A 149 4.47 -13.00 -0.12
CA ARG A 149 4.43 -12.85 1.34
C ARG A 149 3.35 -13.70 2.00
N ASN A 150 2.15 -13.79 1.42
CA ASN A 150 0.98 -14.40 2.06
C ASN A 150 0.52 -15.69 1.36
N GLY A 151 1.17 -16.10 0.28
CA GLY A 151 0.80 -17.28 -0.52
C GLY A 151 -0.43 -17.07 -1.41
N ARG A 152 -1.02 -15.87 -1.43
CA ARG A 152 -2.19 -15.50 -2.22
C ARG A 152 -2.08 -14.02 -2.62
N SER A 153 -2.44 -13.68 -3.85
CA SER A 153 -2.46 -12.31 -4.34
C SER A 153 -3.68 -11.53 -3.84
N PHE A 154 -3.51 -10.24 -3.54
CA PHE A 154 -4.60 -9.33 -3.14
C PHE A 154 -4.41 -7.94 -3.74
N SER A 155 -5.51 -7.31 -4.18
CA SER A 155 -5.63 -5.85 -4.32
C SER A 155 -6.98 -5.39 -3.76
N ASP A 156 -7.04 -4.16 -3.26
CA ASP A 156 -8.25 -3.61 -2.61
C ASP A 156 -9.41 -3.31 -3.59
N GLN A 157 -9.21 -3.48 -4.90
CA GLN A 157 -10.16 -3.04 -5.93
C GLN A 157 -11.41 -3.91 -6.07
N VAL A 158 -11.42 -5.12 -5.48
CA VAL A 158 -12.65 -5.94 -5.44
C VAL A 158 -13.74 -5.28 -4.56
N LYS A 159 -13.39 -4.29 -3.72
CA LYS A 159 -14.38 -3.54 -2.92
C LYS A 159 -14.84 -2.22 -3.56
N ASN A 160 -14.06 -1.61 -4.46
CA ASN A 160 -14.37 -0.29 -5.02
C ASN A 160 -15.32 -0.32 -6.22
N VAL A 161 -15.38 -1.42 -6.98
CA VAL A 161 -16.33 -1.54 -8.09
C VAL A 161 -17.78 -1.55 -7.58
N MET A 162 -18.05 -2.22 -6.46
CA MET A 162 -19.40 -2.28 -5.88
C MET A 162 -19.86 -0.88 -5.43
N THR A 163 -19.01 -0.12 -4.74
CA THR A 163 -19.34 1.24 -4.25
C THR A 163 -19.55 2.23 -5.40
N HIS A 164 -18.71 2.21 -6.44
CA HIS A 164 -18.90 3.09 -7.60
C HIS A 164 -20.12 2.70 -8.44
N VAL A 165 -20.39 1.41 -8.65
CA VAL A 165 -21.60 0.95 -9.36
C VAL A 165 -22.86 1.35 -8.59
N THR A 166 -22.87 1.18 -7.26
CA THR A 166 -24.02 1.62 -6.44
C THR A 166 -24.22 3.13 -6.45
N ALA A 167 -23.14 3.93 -6.41
CA ALA A 167 -23.23 5.39 -6.40
C ALA A 167 -23.70 5.95 -7.75
N VAL A 168 -23.26 5.37 -8.88
CA VAL A 168 -23.73 5.79 -10.20
C VAL A 168 -25.20 5.39 -10.40
N ALA A 169 -25.60 4.18 -9.98
CA ALA A 169 -26.98 3.73 -10.08
C ALA A 169 -27.96 4.60 -9.26
N THR A 170 -27.59 5.04 -8.06
CA THR A 170 -28.43 5.90 -7.22
C THR A 170 -28.57 7.32 -7.79
N VAL A 171 -27.51 7.88 -8.38
CA VAL A 171 -27.57 9.18 -9.08
C VAL A 171 -28.47 9.11 -10.31
N LEU A 172 -28.39 8.03 -11.10
CA LEU A 172 -29.24 7.86 -12.29
C LEU A 172 -30.72 7.66 -11.93
N LEU A 173 -31.02 6.87 -10.89
CA LEU A 173 -32.40 6.67 -10.41
C LEU A 173 -33.01 7.95 -9.85
N SER A 174 -32.25 8.74 -9.09
CA SER A 174 -32.73 10.02 -8.56
C SER A 174 -32.96 11.06 -9.66
N ALA A 175 -32.07 11.17 -10.65
CA ALA A 175 -32.25 12.07 -11.80
C ALA A 175 -33.48 11.68 -12.64
N PHE A 176 -33.71 10.38 -12.86
CA PHE A 176 -34.90 9.89 -13.57
C PHE A 176 -36.21 10.18 -12.81
N ALA A 177 -36.22 9.99 -11.49
CA ALA A 177 -37.39 10.34 -10.67
C ALA A 177 -37.70 11.84 -10.75
N VAL A 178 -36.70 12.72 -10.62
CA VAL A 178 -36.88 14.18 -10.75
C VAL A 178 -37.41 14.55 -12.13
N PHE A 179 -36.90 13.94 -13.20
CA PHE A 179 -37.42 14.15 -14.56
C PHE A 179 -38.89 13.77 -14.72
N MET A 180 -39.31 12.65 -14.09
CA MET A 180 -40.71 12.21 -14.09
C MET A 180 -41.63 13.13 -13.27
N PHE A 181 -41.14 13.72 -12.18
CA PHE A 181 -41.90 14.65 -11.33
C PHE A 181 -42.00 16.08 -11.90
N ILE A 182 -41.07 16.50 -12.77
CA ILE A 182 -41.12 17.83 -13.41
C ILE A 182 -42.08 17.85 -14.61
N LYS A 183 -42.35 16.71 -15.26
CA LYS A 183 -43.16 16.66 -16.50
C LYS A 183 -44.71 16.60 -16.39
N PRO A 184 -45.41 16.61 -15.23
CA PRO A 184 -46.88 16.57 -15.26
C PRO A 184 -47.55 17.95 -15.30
N ILE A 185 -46.83 19.09 -15.24
CA ILE A 185 -47.47 20.40 -15.01
C ILE A 185 -47.82 21.17 -16.30
N THR A 186 -47.30 20.83 -17.48
CA THR A 186 -47.50 21.66 -18.69
C THR A 186 -48.47 21.13 -19.74
N TYR A 187 -49.08 19.95 -19.56
CA TYR A 187 -49.93 19.33 -20.61
C TYR A 187 -51.44 19.40 -20.38
N ILE A 188 -51.93 20.13 -19.37
CA ILE A 188 -53.36 20.31 -19.15
C ILE A 188 -53.77 21.73 -19.51
N SER A 189 -53.99 21.99 -20.81
CA SER A 189 -55.02 22.92 -21.32
C SER A 189 -54.88 23.16 -22.83
N LEU A 190 -55.48 22.30 -23.64
CA LEU A 190 -56.05 22.73 -24.93
C LEU A 190 -57.46 22.11 -25.06
N PRO A 191 -58.51 22.92 -25.26
CA PRO A 191 -59.89 22.45 -25.23
C PRO A 191 -60.26 21.62 -26.48
N ALA A 192 -61.04 20.57 -26.24
CA ALA A 192 -61.45 19.53 -27.19
C ALA A 192 -62.51 19.98 -28.23
N ILE A 193 -62.23 20.99 -29.06
CA ILE A 193 -63.21 21.49 -30.06
C ILE A 193 -62.79 21.23 -31.52
N ALA A 194 -61.57 20.78 -31.80
CA ALA A 194 -61.05 20.73 -33.19
C ALA A 194 -61.26 19.42 -33.98
N TRP A 195 -62.09 18.45 -33.55
CA TRP A 195 -62.24 17.15 -34.26
C TRP A 195 -63.57 16.96 -35.03
N ARG A 196 -64.37 18.01 -35.26
CA ARG A 196 -65.64 17.92 -36.00
C ARG A 196 -65.54 18.28 -37.50
N ARG A 197 -64.44 17.90 -38.17
CA ARG A 197 -64.28 18.14 -39.62
C ARG A 197 -63.61 17.02 -40.43
N LEU A 198 -63.58 15.78 -39.93
CA LEU A 198 -62.97 14.65 -40.64
C LEU A 198 -63.87 13.42 -40.86
N LEU A 199 -65.19 13.52 -40.70
CA LEU A 199 -66.11 12.42 -41.09
C LEU A 199 -67.46 12.92 -41.66
N LYS A 200 -67.41 13.75 -42.71
CA LYS A 200 -68.38 13.83 -43.83
C LYS A 200 -68.00 14.92 -44.81
#